data_AF-A0A7J7ZTE9-F1
#
_entry.id   AF-A0A7J7ZTE9-F1
#
_cell.length_a   1.000
_cell.length_b   1.000
_cell.length_c   1.000
_cell.angle_alpha   90.00
_cell.angle_beta   90.00
_cell.angle_gamma   90.00
#
_symmetry.space_group_name_H-M   'P 1'
#
loop_
_entity.id
_entity.type
_entity.pdbx_description
1 polymer ?
#
loop_
_entity_poly.entity_id
_entity_poly.type
_entity_poly.pdbx_seq_one_letter_code
_entity_poly.pdbx_strand_id
1 'polypeptide(L)'
;MQYELNRNNVTDPSLSEMVEVAIKILSKNPKGFFLLVEGGRIDHGHHEGKAKQALHEAVEMDQAIGLAGTMTSLDDTLTVVTADHSHVFTFGGYTPRGNSIFGLAPMLSDTDKKPFTSILYGNGPGYKVVGGERENVSMVDYAHNNYQAQSAVPLRHETHGGEDVAVFAKGPMAHLLHGVHEQNYIPHVMAYAACIGANRDHCASASSSGSPSPGPLVLLLALLPLGILF
;
A
#
# COMPACT_ATOMS: atom_id res chain seq x y z
N MET A 1 13.03 -10.58 9.36
CA MET A 1 14.02 -9.66 8.74
C MET A 1 14.15 -8.43 9.63
N GLN A 2 15.25 -7.68 9.53
CA GLN A 2 15.36 -6.39 10.22
C GLN A 2 14.38 -5.36 9.62
N TYR A 3 14.17 -4.23 10.29
CA TYR A 3 13.45 -3.11 9.69
C TYR A 3 14.34 -2.53 8.57
N GLU A 4 13.75 -1.95 7.53
CA GLU A 4 14.47 -1.39 6.38
C GLU A 4 15.46 -0.32 6.84
N LEU A 5 15.08 0.56 7.78
CA LEU A 5 15.98 1.55 8.37
C LEU A 5 17.17 0.95 9.13
N ASN A 6 17.13 -0.34 9.43
CA ASN A 6 18.14 -1.09 10.18
C ASN A 6 18.71 -2.26 9.37
N ARG A 7 18.35 -2.39 8.09
CA ARG A 7 18.74 -3.51 7.25
C ARG A 7 20.24 -3.48 6.99
N ASN A 8 20.87 -4.65 6.99
CA ASN A 8 22.22 -4.78 6.48
C ASN A 8 22.17 -5.06 4.98
N ASN A 9 22.44 -4.03 4.18
CA ASN A 9 22.36 -4.10 2.71
C ASN A 9 23.40 -5.05 2.06
N VAL A 10 24.27 -5.70 2.85
CA VAL A 10 25.20 -6.72 2.37
C VAL A 10 24.65 -8.14 2.58
N THR A 11 23.93 -8.37 3.67
CA THR A 11 23.51 -9.72 4.08
C THR A 11 22.02 -9.98 3.95
N ASP A 12 21.20 -8.92 4.03
CA ASP A 12 19.75 -9.02 4.04
C ASP A 12 19.16 -8.35 2.79
N PRO A 13 18.40 -9.07 1.94
CA PRO A 13 17.73 -8.46 0.81
C PRO A 13 16.63 -7.51 1.29
N SER A 14 16.35 -6.45 0.53
CA SER A 14 15.14 -5.64 0.71
C SER A 14 13.90 -6.42 0.23
N LEU A 15 12.69 -5.94 0.55
CA LEU A 15 11.47 -6.53 0.01
C LEU A 15 11.44 -6.47 -1.51
N SER A 16 11.86 -5.34 -2.09
CA SER A 16 12.00 -5.14 -3.53
C SER A 16 12.96 -6.17 -4.14
N GLU A 17 14.13 -6.41 -3.54
CA GLU A 17 15.08 -7.42 -4.03
C GLU A 17 14.51 -8.84 -3.99
N MET A 18 13.76 -9.18 -2.92
CA MET A 18 13.07 -10.47 -2.83
C MET A 18 11.99 -10.62 -3.91
N VAL A 19 11.19 -9.57 -4.15
CA VAL A 19 10.16 -9.54 -5.21
C VAL A 19 10.79 -9.70 -6.59
N GLU A 20 11.91 -9.03 -6.85
CA GLU A 20 12.62 -9.15 -8.12
C GLU A 20 13.00 -10.60 -8.43
N VAL A 21 13.59 -11.29 -7.45
CA VAL A 21 14.00 -12.68 -7.59
C VAL A 21 12.78 -13.61 -7.71
N ALA A 22 11.74 -13.37 -6.91
CA ALA A 22 10.51 -14.16 -6.96
C ALA A 22 9.88 -14.10 -8.36
N ILE A 23 9.71 -12.90 -8.94
CA ILE A 23 9.16 -12.73 -10.28
C ILE A 23 10.07 -13.36 -11.34
N LYS A 24 11.40 -13.20 -11.25
CA LYS A 24 12.37 -13.85 -12.18
C LYS A 24 12.26 -15.38 -12.18
N ILE A 25 11.91 -15.99 -11.04
CA ILE A 25 11.74 -17.45 -10.94
C ILE A 25 10.34 -17.84 -11.43
N LEU A 26 9.29 -17.19 -10.93
CA LEU A 26 7.89 -17.56 -11.17
C LEU A 26 7.45 -17.32 -12.62
N SER A 27 7.97 -16.27 -13.27
CA SER A 27 7.69 -15.94 -14.68
C SER A 27 8.15 -17.00 -15.67
N LYS A 28 8.99 -17.96 -15.26
CA LYS A 28 9.41 -19.09 -16.10
C LYS A 28 8.27 -20.09 -16.36
N ASN A 29 7.20 -20.06 -15.57
CA ASN A 29 6.06 -20.94 -15.78
C ASN A 29 5.11 -20.38 -16.86
N PRO A 30 4.95 -21.04 -18.01
CA PRO A 30 4.06 -20.55 -19.08
C PRO A 30 2.56 -20.59 -18.69
N LYS A 31 2.21 -21.21 -17.56
CA LYS A 31 0.84 -21.21 -17.01
C LYS A 31 0.57 -20.03 -16.06
N GLY A 32 1.52 -19.12 -15.89
CA GLY A 32 1.44 -18.01 -14.94
C GLY A 32 1.82 -18.41 -13.52
N PHE A 33 1.61 -17.48 -12.58
CA PHE A 33 1.93 -17.65 -11.17
C PHE A 33 0.99 -16.87 -10.27
N PHE A 34 0.99 -17.25 -8.99
CA PHE A 34 0.46 -16.45 -7.90
C PHE A 34 1.64 -16.03 -7.01
N LEU A 35 1.69 -14.77 -6.62
CA LEU A 35 2.71 -14.23 -5.74
C LEU A 35 2.03 -13.40 -4.64
N LEU A 36 2.27 -13.78 -3.39
CA LEU A 36 1.94 -12.97 -2.22
C LEU A 36 3.20 -12.26 -1.76
N VAL A 37 3.11 -10.94 -1.62
CA VAL A 37 4.18 -10.08 -1.09
C VAL A 37 3.63 -9.35 0.12
N GLU A 38 4.34 -9.39 1.24
CA GLU A 38 3.87 -8.86 2.51
C GLU A 38 4.88 -7.85 3.07
N GLY A 39 4.43 -6.60 3.27
CA GLY A 39 5.14 -5.59 4.06
C GLY A 39 4.96 -5.81 5.57
N GLY A 40 5.23 -7.02 6.04
CA GLY A 40 4.76 -7.49 7.36
C GLY A 40 5.36 -6.79 8.58
N ARG A 41 6.34 -5.88 8.44
CA ARG A 41 6.82 -5.07 9.57
C ARG A 41 6.25 -3.66 9.64
N ILE A 42 5.35 -3.30 8.72
CA ILE A 42 4.47 -2.13 8.91
C ILE A 42 3.72 -2.29 10.23
N ASP A 43 3.07 -3.45 10.42
CA ASP A 43 2.36 -3.84 11.64
C ASP A 43 3.24 -3.79 12.89
N HIS A 44 4.39 -4.48 12.85
CA HIS A 44 5.34 -4.49 13.97
C HIS A 44 5.79 -3.07 14.37
N GLY A 45 6.03 -2.19 13.40
CA GLY A 45 6.40 -0.80 13.66
C GLY A 45 5.30 -0.04 14.40
N HIS A 46 4.04 -0.26 14.05
CA HIS A 46 2.89 0.31 14.73
C HIS A 46 2.71 -0.25 16.14
N HIS A 47 2.76 -1.58 16.31
CA HIS A 47 2.73 -2.23 17.62
C HIS A 47 3.78 -1.69 18.59
N GLU A 48 4.98 -1.38 18.09
CA GLU A 48 6.06 -0.81 18.90
C GLU A 48 5.90 0.70 19.19
N GLY A 49 4.87 1.35 18.64
CA GLY A 49 4.64 2.81 18.69
C GLY A 49 5.62 3.60 17.82
N LYS A 50 6.40 2.93 16.96
CA LYS A 50 7.51 3.48 16.19
C LYS A 50 7.07 3.81 14.77
N ALA A 51 6.30 4.89 14.63
CA ALA A 51 5.75 5.29 13.33
C ALA A 51 6.82 5.48 12.24
N LYS A 52 8.05 5.90 12.59
CA LYS A 52 9.14 6.01 11.63
C LYS A 52 9.57 4.66 11.05
N GLN A 53 9.57 3.60 11.85
CA GLN A 53 9.79 2.25 11.32
C GLN A 53 8.63 1.82 10.43
N ALA A 54 7.39 1.92 10.93
CA ALA A 54 6.19 1.50 10.19
C ALA A 54 6.07 2.17 8.81
N LEU A 55 6.25 3.50 8.75
CA LEU A 55 6.12 4.25 7.50
C LEU A 55 7.28 3.99 6.52
N HIS A 56 8.49 3.69 7.01
CA HIS A 56 9.59 3.30 6.12
C HIS A 56 9.41 1.87 5.58
N GLU A 57 8.84 0.94 6.35
CA GLU A 57 8.41 -0.36 5.83
C GLU A 57 7.32 -0.21 4.76
N ALA A 58 6.38 0.71 4.95
CA ALA A 58 5.35 1.00 3.97
C ALA A 58 5.93 1.58 2.67
N VAL A 59 6.95 2.44 2.78
CA VAL A 59 7.70 2.95 1.61
C VAL A 59 8.42 1.81 0.87
N GLU A 60 9.06 0.89 1.58
CA GLU A 60 9.71 -0.27 0.96
C GLU A 60 8.70 -1.20 0.28
N MET A 61 7.51 -1.40 0.88
CA MET A 61 6.41 -2.13 0.23
C MET A 61 5.92 -1.42 -1.03
N ASP A 62 5.77 -0.10 -1.02
CA ASP A 62 5.40 0.70 -2.20
C ASP A 62 6.46 0.59 -3.32
N GLN A 63 7.75 0.60 -2.97
CA GLN A 63 8.82 0.36 -3.92
C GLN A 63 8.75 -1.05 -4.53
N ALA A 64 8.46 -2.07 -3.73
CA ALA A 64 8.29 -3.43 -4.20
C ALA A 64 7.08 -3.58 -5.14
N ILE A 65 5.97 -2.88 -4.86
CA ILE A 65 4.79 -2.78 -5.73
C ILE A 65 5.16 -2.11 -7.06
N GLY A 66 5.89 -0.99 -7.01
CA GLY A 66 6.40 -0.28 -8.18
C GLY A 66 7.28 -1.17 -9.05
N LEU A 67 8.24 -1.86 -8.44
CA LEU A 67 9.15 -2.80 -9.10
C LEU A 67 8.37 -3.95 -9.77
N ALA A 68 7.48 -4.61 -9.04
CA ALA A 68 6.62 -5.66 -9.61
C ALA A 68 5.84 -5.16 -10.83
N GLY A 69 5.35 -3.92 -10.78
CA GLY A 69 4.67 -3.25 -11.88
C GLY A 69 5.53 -3.00 -13.13
N THR A 70 6.85 -2.92 -12.99
CA THR A 70 7.78 -2.83 -14.14
C THR A 70 8.18 -4.19 -14.70
N MET A 71 7.98 -5.26 -13.94
CA MET A 71 8.37 -6.62 -14.28
C MET A 71 7.20 -7.49 -14.76
N THR A 72 5.98 -6.95 -14.77
CA THR A 72 4.75 -7.66 -15.14
C THR A 72 3.92 -6.82 -16.12
N SER A 73 3.10 -7.48 -16.96
CA SER A 73 2.25 -6.79 -17.92
C SER A 73 0.87 -6.52 -17.34
N LEU A 74 0.32 -5.32 -17.58
CA LEU A 74 -1.07 -5.00 -17.22
C LEU A 74 -2.10 -5.80 -18.04
N ASP A 75 -1.67 -6.40 -19.17
CA ASP A 75 -2.56 -7.19 -20.03
C ASP A 75 -2.84 -8.59 -19.48
N ASP A 76 -1.94 -9.13 -18.65
CA ASP A 76 -2.03 -10.51 -18.15
C ASP A 76 -1.87 -10.67 -16.63
N THR A 77 -1.54 -9.59 -15.91
CA THR A 77 -1.27 -9.65 -14.47
C THR A 77 -2.29 -8.79 -13.71
N LEU A 78 -3.13 -9.44 -12.91
CA LEU A 78 -3.94 -8.75 -11.88
C LEU A 78 -3.06 -8.51 -10.65
N THR A 79 -2.79 -7.24 -10.36
CA THR A 79 -2.15 -6.81 -9.10
C THR A 79 -3.21 -6.27 -8.16
N VAL A 80 -3.25 -6.78 -6.93
CA VAL A 80 -4.11 -6.27 -5.85
C VAL A 80 -3.23 -5.89 -4.66
N VAL A 81 -3.43 -4.69 -4.12
CA VAL A 81 -2.77 -4.18 -2.92
C VAL A 81 -3.84 -3.89 -1.88
N THR A 82 -3.66 -4.40 -0.67
CA THR A 82 -4.59 -4.17 0.44
C THR A 82 -3.84 -4.30 1.78
N ALA A 83 -4.56 -4.09 2.87
CA ALA A 83 -4.13 -4.45 4.22
C ALA A 83 -5.05 -5.55 4.78
N ASP A 84 -4.55 -6.31 5.74
CA ASP A 84 -5.33 -7.25 6.53
C ASP A 84 -6.15 -6.54 7.61
N HIS A 85 -5.60 -5.48 8.21
CA HIS A 85 -6.28 -4.56 9.13
C HIS A 85 -5.54 -3.21 9.21
N SER A 86 -6.06 -2.28 10.02
CA SER A 86 -5.43 -0.99 10.30
C SER A 86 -4.76 -0.97 11.69
N HIS A 87 -4.42 0.22 12.18
CA HIS A 87 -3.87 0.51 13.51
C HIS A 87 -4.56 1.72 14.13
N VAL A 88 -4.46 1.93 15.44
CA VAL A 88 -4.94 3.15 16.11
C VAL A 88 -3.97 4.33 15.91
N PHE A 89 -3.37 4.41 14.72
CA PHE A 89 -2.47 5.45 14.26
C PHE A 89 -3.27 6.67 13.76
N THR A 90 -2.82 7.86 14.14
CA THR A 90 -3.44 9.11 13.68
C THR A 90 -2.38 10.11 13.25
N PHE A 91 -2.70 10.91 12.23
CA PHE A 91 -1.90 12.03 11.75
C PHE A 91 -2.76 13.29 11.73
N GLY A 92 -2.33 14.33 12.46
CA GLY A 92 -3.10 15.57 12.61
C GLY A 92 -2.24 16.76 13.03
N GLY A 93 -2.86 17.72 13.73
CA GLY A 93 -2.16 18.87 14.30
C GLY A 93 -1.88 20.01 13.32
N TYR A 94 -2.61 20.12 12.20
CA TYR A 94 -2.54 21.26 11.27
C TYR A 94 -1.12 21.60 10.77
N THR A 95 -0.30 20.58 10.51
CA THR A 95 1.06 20.78 10.04
C THR A 95 1.08 21.43 8.64
N PRO A 96 1.94 22.43 8.40
CA PRO A 96 2.03 23.07 7.10
C PRO A 96 2.62 22.13 6.06
N ARG A 97 2.29 22.37 4.78
CA ARG A 97 2.83 21.57 3.68
C ARG A 97 4.37 21.63 3.66
N GLY A 98 4.99 20.46 3.49
CA GLY A 98 6.45 20.30 3.49
C GLY A 98 7.05 20.04 4.87
N ASN A 99 6.27 20.11 5.95
CA ASN A 99 6.72 19.67 7.27
C ASN A 99 6.98 18.15 7.27
N SER A 100 7.99 17.72 8.04
CA SER A 100 8.21 16.29 8.27
C SER A 100 6.99 15.67 8.94
N ILE A 101 6.56 14.49 8.48
CA ILE A 101 5.44 13.76 9.10
C ILE A 101 5.76 13.34 10.54
N PHE A 102 7.06 13.16 10.86
CA PHE A 102 7.56 12.86 12.21
C PHE A 102 7.76 14.13 13.06
N GLY A 103 7.46 15.30 12.49
CA GLY A 103 7.65 16.59 13.13
C GLY A 103 6.59 16.92 14.18
N LEU A 104 6.81 18.06 14.82
CA LEU A 104 5.85 18.66 15.74
C LEU A 104 4.70 19.34 14.99
N ALA A 105 3.53 19.38 15.62
CA ALA A 105 2.48 20.32 15.25
C ALA A 105 3.00 21.76 15.43
N PRO A 106 2.52 22.76 14.66
CA PRO A 106 3.01 24.13 14.71
C PRO A 106 2.47 24.91 15.93
N MET A 107 1.75 24.25 16.83
CA MET A 107 1.13 24.83 18.01
C MET A 107 1.45 24.02 19.26
N LEU A 108 1.45 24.69 20.41
CA LEU A 108 1.49 24.05 21.71
C LEU A 108 0.07 23.60 22.09
N SER A 109 -0.03 22.59 22.96
CA SER A 109 -1.30 22.31 23.63
C SER A 109 -1.76 23.57 24.36
N ASP A 110 -3.03 23.94 24.18
CA ASP A 110 -3.64 25.03 24.92
C ASP A 110 -3.86 24.71 26.40
N THR A 111 -3.74 23.43 26.78
CA THR A 111 -3.99 22.91 28.12
C THR A 111 -2.70 22.82 28.93
N ASP A 112 -1.71 22.04 28.48
CA ASP A 112 -0.46 21.82 29.22
C ASP A 112 0.73 22.66 28.73
N LYS A 113 0.51 23.49 27.69
CA LYS A 113 1.51 24.37 27.06
C LYS A 113 2.76 23.64 26.54
N LYS A 114 2.69 22.32 26.31
CA LYS A 114 3.79 21.52 25.74
C LYS A 114 3.53 21.22 24.26
N PRO A 115 4.61 21.08 23.46
CA PRO A 115 4.51 20.65 22.07
C PRO A 115 4.01 19.20 21.97
N PHE A 116 3.56 18.80 20.78
CA PHE A 116 3.15 17.43 20.48
C PHE A 116 3.49 17.10 19.02
N THR A 117 3.70 15.82 18.73
CA THR A 117 3.99 15.34 17.38
C THR A 117 2.74 15.32 16.52
N SER A 118 2.92 15.46 15.20
CA SER A 118 1.82 15.35 14.24
C SER A 118 1.22 13.94 14.22
N ILE A 119 2.05 12.93 14.44
CA ILE A 119 1.66 11.53 14.62
C ILE A 119 1.40 11.24 16.11
N LEU A 120 0.30 10.54 16.39
CA LEU A 120 -0.07 10.01 17.70
C LEU A 120 -0.75 8.65 17.55
N TYR A 121 -0.81 7.89 18.65
CA TYR A 121 -1.58 6.63 18.72
C TYR A 121 -2.70 6.70 19.76
N GLY A 122 -3.77 5.93 19.55
CA GLY A 122 -4.82 5.76 20.56
C GLY A 122 -4.32 5.07 21.83
N ASN A 123 -3.51 4.02 21.69
CA ASN A 123 -2.90 3.29 22.79
C ASN A 123 -1.49 2.82 22.40
N GLY A 124 -0.77 2.17 23.32
CA GLY A 124 0.54 1.58 23.02
C GLY A 124 1.66 2.04 23.94
N PRO A 125 2.91 1.68 23.63
CA PRO A 125 4.05 1.84 24.53
C PRO A 125 4.57 3.28 24.64
N GLY A 126 4.13 4.19 23.77
CA GLY A 126 4.55 5.60 23.79
C GLY A 126 3.91 6.45 24.89
N TYR A 127 2.95 5.93 25.66
CA TYR A 127 2.40 6.63 26.82
C TYR A 127 3.49 6.85 27.87
N LYS A 128 3.70 8.11 28.27
CA LYS A 128 4.68 8.49 29.28
C LYS A 128 4.21 9.64 30.15
N VAL A 129 4.45 9.50 31.46
CA VAL A 129 4.24 10.54 32.47
C VAL A 129 5.57 10.81 33.17
N VAL A 130 6.01 12.06 33.17
CA VAL A 130 7.25 12.53 33.79
C VAL A 130 6.88 13.59 34.82
N GLY A 131 7.18 13.32 36.10
CA GLY A 131 6.86 14.26 37.18
C GLY A 131 5.35 14.52 37.38
N GLY A 132 4.49 13.56 37.00
CA GLY A 132 3.03 13.70 37.08
C GLY A 132 2.39 14.38 35.87
N GLU A 133 3.17 14.75 34.85
CA GLU A 133 2.68 15.42 33.65
C GLU A 133 3.09 14.69 32.36
N ARG A 134 2.48 15.05 31.23
CA ARG A 134 2.89 14.57 29.91
C ARG A 134 4.35 14.93 29.60
N GLU A 135 5.10 14.00 29.02
CA GLU A 135 6.48 14.23 28.57
C GLU A 135 6.53 15.40 27.56
N ASN A 136 7.44 16.35 27.77
CA ASN A 136 7.68 17.41 26.80
C ASN A 136 8.54 16.86 25.66
N VAL A 137 7.91 16.64 24.50
CA VAL A 137 8.55 16.01 23.34
C VAL A 137 9.74 16.80 22.79
N SER A 138 9.85 18.11 23.02
CA SER A 138 11.03 18.88 22.63
C SER A 138 12.28 18.59 23.47
N MET A 139 12.14 17.86 24.57
CA MET A 139 13.26 17.44 25.43
C MET A 139 13.76 16.02 25.10
N VAL A 140 13.19 15.36 24.10
CA VAL A 140 13.61 14.03 23.64
C VAL A 140 13.97 14.06 22.17
N ASP A 141 14.77 13.10 21.71
CA ASP A 141 15.05 12.92 20.29
C ASP A 141 13.86 12.26 19.58
N TYR A 142 12.83 13.06 19.29
CA TYR A 142 11.66 12.60 18.56
C TYR A 142 11.93 12.31 17.08
N ALA A 143 13.11 12.66 16.56
CA ALA A 143 13.54 12.34 15.20
C ALA A 143 14.20 10.95 15.09
N HIS A 144 14.55 10.34 16.23
CA HIS A 144 15.18 9.02 16.31
C HIS A 144 14.31 7.93 15.65
N ASN A 145 14.92 6.96 14.98
CA ASN A 145 14.22 5.87 14.28
C ASN A 145 13.30 5.06 15.21
N ASN A 146 13.68 4.94 16.48
CA ASN A 146 12.93 4.21 17.51
C ASN A 146 12.14 5.12 18.45
N TYR A 147 11.90 6.39 18.10
CA TYR A 147 11.01 7.23 18.88
C TYR A 147 9.60 6.61 18.92
N GLN A 148 9.04 6.50 20.11
CA GLN A 148 7.68 6.02 20.33
C GLN A 148 6.74 7.21 20.42
N ALA A 149 5.87 7.38 19.43
CA ALA A 149 4.92 8.49 19.44
C ALA A 149 3.96 8.35 20.63
N GLN A 150 3.60 9.49 21.23
CA GLN A 150 2.75 9.50 22.43
C GLN A 150 1.39 8.82 22.14
N SER A 151 0.89 8.11 23.14
CA SER A 151 -0.41 7.44 23.10
C SER A 151 -1.30 7.81 24.28
N ALA A 152 -2.62 7.61 24.16
CA ALA A 152 -3.56 7.96 25.23
C ALA A 152 -3.69 6.87 26.31
N VAL A 153 -3.61 5.59 25.95
CA VAL A 153 -3.69 4.45 26.89
C VAL A 153 -2.39 3.64 26.89
N PRO A 154 -1.74 3.40 28.05
CA PRO A 154 -0.50 2.65 28.12
C PRO A 154 -0.72 1.16 27.85
N LEU A 155 -0.01 0.61 26.86
CA LEU A 155 0.08 -0.82 26.59
C LEU A 155 1.51 -1.20 26.22
N ARG A 156 1.87 -2.49 26.34
CA ARG A 156 3.19 -2.97 25.87
C ARG A 156 3.31 -2.95 24.35
N HIS A 157 2.19 -3.19 23.68
CA HIS A 157 2.04 -3.13 22.23
C HIS A 157 0.78 -2.31 21.95
N GLU A 158 0.86 -1.43 20.94
CA GLU A 158 -0.31 -0.77 20.37
C GLU A 158 -1.26 -1.81 19.75
N THR A 159 -2.54 -1.50 19.59
CA THR A 159 -3.56 -2.42 19.04
C THR A 159 -3.91 -2.12 17.59
N HIS A 160 -4.34 -3.13 16.84
CA HIS A 160 -4.93 -2.93 15.51
C HIS A 160 -6.14 -1.98 15.54
N GLY A 161 -6.38 -1.33 14.40
CA GLY A 161 -7.56 -0.55 14.07
C GLY A 161 -8.60 -1.43 13.38
N GLY A 162 -9.87 -1.19 13.66
CA GLY A 162 -11.01 -1.97 13.16
C GLY A 162 -11.81 -1.28 12.06
N GLU A 163 -11.33 -0.14 11.56
CA GLU A 163 -11.91 0.55 10.42
C GLU A 163 -11.57 -0.12 9.09
N ASP A 164 -12.38 0.16 8.08
CA ASP A 164 -12.19 -0.34 6.72
C ASP A 164 -10.81 0.03 6.17
N VAL A 165 -10.20 -0.91 5.45
CA VAL A 165 -8.92 -0.72 4.75
C VAL A 165 -9.12 -0.66 3.24
N ALA A 166 -8.19 0.02 2.56
CA ALA A 166 -8.27 0.19 1.12
C ALA A 166 -7.92 -1.09 0.35
N VAL A 167 -8.50 -1.21 -0.85
CA VAL A 167 -8.09 -2.17 -1.86
C VAL A 167 -7.78 -1.39 -3.14
N PHE A 168 -6.56 -1.54 -3.65
CA PHE A 168 -6.14 -1.01 -4.95
C PHE A 168 -5.93 -2.16 -5.91
N ALA A 169 -6.36 -1.99 -7.17
CA ALA A 169 -6.22 -3.03 -8.18
C ALA A 169 -5.90 -2.48 -9.57
N LYS A 170 -5.12 -3.24 -10.34
CA LYS A 170 -4.84 -2.99 -11.76
C LYS A 170 -4.67 -4.32 -12.51
N GLY A 171 -4.98 -4.33 -13.81
CA GLY A 171 -4.88 -5.50 -14.67
C GLY A 171 -6.23 -6.19 -14.94
N PRO A 172 -6.23 -7.43 -15.46
CA PRO A 172 -7.45 -8.15 -15.84
C PRO A 172 -8.46 -8.25 -14.71
N MET A 173 -9.71 -7.90 -14.99
CA MET A 173 -10.83 -7.91 -14.04
C MET A 173 -10.69 -7.00 -12.80
N ALA A 174 -9.69 -6.11 -12.74
CA ALA A 174 -9.51 -5.19 -11.61
C ALA A 174 -10.74 -4.30 -11.33
N HIS A 175 -11.56 -4.02 -12.36
CA HIS A 175 -12.79 -3.25 -12.24
C HIS A 175 -13.86 -3.89 -11.33
N LEU A 176 -13.70 -5.17 -10.95
CA LEU A 176 -14.60 -5.86 -10.02
C LEU A 176 -14.34 -5.48 -8.55
N LEU A 177 -13.19 -4.87 -8.23
CA LEU A 177 -12.87 -4.36 -6.89
C LEU A 177 -13.31 -2.90 -6.80
N HIS A 178 -14.55 -2.66 -6.37
CA HIS A 178 -15.17 -1.32 -6.34
C HIS A 178 -16.09 -1.12 -5.13
N GLY A 179 -16.25 0.11 -4.65
CA GLY A 179 -17.17 0.37 -3.53
C GLY A 179 -16.70 -0.27 -2.22
N VAL A 180 -17.63 -0.87 -1.47
CA VAL A 180 -17.38 -1.47 -0.14
C VAL A 180 -17.70 -2.96 -0.20
N HIS A 181 -16.75 -3.78 0.24
CA HIS A 181 -16.83 -5.23 0.22
C HIS A 181 -16.32 -5.84 1.52
N GLU A 182 -16.81 -7.04 1.84
CA GLU A 182 -16.19 -7.92 2.83
C GLU A 182 -14.78 -8.34 2.36
N GLN A 183 -13.82 -8.46 3.28
CA GLN A 183 -12.43 -8.77 2.93
C GLN A 183 -12.27 -10.12 2.19
N ASN A 184 -13.13 -11.10 2.49
CA ASN A 184 -13.12 -12.39 1.80
C ASN A 184 -13.49 -12.29 0.31
N TYR A 185 -14.02 -11.16 -0.16
CA TYR A 185 -14.29 -10.89 -1.57
C TYR A 185 -13.00 -10.84 -2.42
N ILE A 186 -11.89 -10.38 -1.85
CA ILE A 186 -10.60 -10.22 -2.55
C ILE A 186 -10.14 -11.54 -3.21
N PRO A 187 -9.98 -12.66 -2.47
CA PRO A 187 -9.56 -13.93 -3.08
C PRO A 187 -10.60 -14.48 -4.08
N HIS A 188 -11.89 -14.16 -3.93
CA HIS A 188 -12.90 -14.55 -4.92
C HIS A 188 -12.69 -13.83 -6.26
N VAL A 189 -12.40 -12.54 -6.25
CA VAL A 189 -12.07 -11.79 -7.48
C VAL A 189 -10.77 -12.30 -8.10
N MET A 190 -9.73 -12.54 -7.30
CA MET A 190 -8.47 -13.08 -7.79
C MET A 190 -8.66 -14.46 -8.45
N ALA A 191 -9.44 -15.34 -7.82
CA ALA A 191 -9.76 -16.65 -8.36
C ALA A 191 -10.58 -16.57 -9.66
N TYR A 192 -11.55 -15.65 -9.71
CA TYR A 192 -12.35 -15.39 -10.90
C TYR A 192 -11.49 -14.90 -12.07
N ALA A 193 -10.62 -13.91 -11.83
CA ALA A 193 -9.72 -13.35 -12.85
C ALA A 193 -8.73 -14.39 -13.41
N ALA A 194 -8.24 -15.28 -12.55
CA ALA A 194 -7.29 -16.33 -12.92
C ALA A 194 -7.95 -17.62 -13.42
N CYS A 195 -9.29 -17.68 -13.52
CA CYS A 195 -10.03 -18.87 -13.96
C CYS A 195 -9.73 -20.13 -13.12
N ILE A 196 -9.54 -19.95 -11.81
CA ILE A 196 -9.28 -21.03 -10.85
C ILE A 196 -10.45 -21.16 -9.86
N GLY A 197 -10.55 -22.30 -9.19
CA GLY A 197 -11.62 -22.56 -8.22
C GLY A 197 -12.98 -22.79 -8.88
N ALA A 198 -14.04 -22.23 -8.29
CA ALA A 198 -15.43 -22.57 -8.63
C ALA A 198 -15.98 -21.90 -9.90
N ASN A 199 -15.42 -20.77 -10.32
CA ASN A 199 -16.00 -19.92 -11.38
C ASN A 199 -15.27 -20.01 -12.73
N ARG A 200 -14.82 -21.21 -13.12
CA ARG A 200 -13.98 -21.40 -14.33
C ARG A 200 -14.76 -21.18 -15.63
N ASP A 201 -16.08 -21.36 -15.60
CA ASP A 201 -16.93 -21.32 -16.79
C ASP A 201 -16.98 -19.93 -17.45
N HIS A 202 -16.78 -18.84 -16.69
CA HIS A 202 -16.69 -17.48 -17.26
C HIS A 202 -15.57 -17.36 -18.30
N CYS A 203 -14.49 -18.12 -18.11
CA CYS A 203 -13.35 -18.11 -19.01
C CYS A 203 -13.56 -18.98 -20.26
N ALA A 204 -14.54 -19.89 -20.23
CA ALA A 204 -14.88 -20.72 -21.39
C ALA A 204 -15.52 -19.87 -22.51
N SER A 205 -16.37 -18.89 -22.16
CA SER A 205 -17.07 -18.03 -23.14
C SER A 205 -16.15 -17.11 -23.95
N ALA A 206 -14.95 -16.79 -23.46
CA ALA A 206 -13.99 -15.94 -24.16
C ALA A 206 -13.25 -16.66 -25.31
N SER A 207 -13.23 -18.00 -25.30
CA SER A 207 -12.58 -18.80 -26.36
C SER A 207 -13.47 -19.06 -27.58
N SER A 208 -14.77 -18.75 -27.50
CA SER A 208 -15.73 -18.98 -28.59
C SER A 208 -15.94 -17.79 -29.54
N SER A 209 -15.40 -16.60 -29.25
CA SER A 209 -15.42 -15.49 -30.21
C SER A 209 -14.24 -15.62 -31.16
N GLY A 210 -14.41 -16.46 -32.20
CA GLY A 210 -13.48 -16.54 -33.31
C GLY A 210 -13.22 -15.15 -33.89
N SER A 211 -11.94 -14.81 -34.07
CA SER A 211 -11.52 -13.62 -34.79
C SER A 211 -12.17 -13.62 -36.19
N PRO A 212 -12.94 -12.59 -36.59
CA PRO A 212 -13.21 -12.40 -38.00
C PRO A 212 -11.87 -12.05 -38.65
N SER A 213 -11.49 -12.78 -39.70
CA SER A 213 -10.33 -12.44 -40.51
C SER A 213 -10.44 -10.98 -40.99
N PRO A 214 -9.33 -10.23 -41.10
CA PRO A 214 -9.39 -8.91 -41.70
C PRO A 214 -9.66 -9.10 -43.20
N GLY A 215 -10.92 -8.95 -43.59
CA GLY A 215 -11.30 -8.74 -44.98
C GLY A 215 -10.63 -7.45 -45.51
N PRO A 216 -10.36 -7.36 -46.82
CA PRO A 216 -9.54 -6.30 -47.38
C PRO A 216 -10.16 -4.92 -47.12
N LEU A 217 -9.35 -4.02 -46.58
CA LEU A 217 -9.69 -2.64 -46.29
C LEU A 217 -10.01 -1.91 -47.61
N VAL A 218 -11.29 -1.71 -47.91
CA VAL A 218 -11.71 -0.84 -49.01
C VAL A 218 -11.53 0.61 -48.54
N LEU A 219 -10.43 1.25 -48.94
CA LEU A 219 -10.23 2.68 -48.79
C LEU A 219 -11.27 3.42 -49.65
N LEU A 220 -12.32 3.94 -49.02
CA LEU A 220 -13.16 4.98 -49.60
C LEU A 220 -12.44 6.33 -49.42
N LEU A 221 -11.66 6.71 -50.43
CA LEU A 221 -11.22 8.10 -50.60
C LEU A 221 -12.43 8.95 -51.00
N ALA A 222 -12.98 9.69 -50.04
CA ALA A 222 -13.90 10.78 -50.33
C ALA A 222 -13.09 12.00 -50.80
N LEU A 223 -13.08 12.23 -52.11
CA LEU A 223 -12.63 13.48 -52.73
C LEU A 223 -13.68 14.56 -52.44
N LEU A 224 -13.34 15.50 -51.55
CA LEU A 224 -14.08 16.76 -51.39
C LEU A 224 -13.68 17.71 -52.52
N PRO A 225 -14.62 18.20 -53.36
CA PRO A 225 -14.30 19.23 -54.33
C PRO A 225 -14.19 20.58 -53.60
N LEU A 226 -13.06 21.27 -53.81
CA LEU A 226 -12.98 22.71 -53.57
C LEU A 226 -14.03 23.41 -54.43
N GLY A 227 -14.95 24.14 -53.79
CA GLY A 227 -15.91 25.04 -54.42
C GLY A 227 -15.84 26.42 -53.77
N ILE A 228 -15.66 27.43 -54.62
CA ILE A 228 -15.32 28.84 -54.34
C ILE A 228 -16.61 29.68 -54.13
N LEU A 229 -16.46 30.84 -53.44
CA LEU A 229 -17.35 32.03 -53.29
C LEU A 229 -18.49 31.87 -52.26
N PHE A 230 -18.67 32.75 -51.25
CA PHE A 230 -18.32 34.17 -51.04
C PHE A 230 -17.68 34.41 -49.67
#